data_AF-A0A3A4K4C5-F1
#
_entry.id   AF-A0A3A4K4C5-F1
#
_cell.length_a   1.000
_cell.length_b   1.000
_cell.length_c   1.000
_cell.angle_alpha   90.00
_cell.angle_beta   90.00
_cell.angle_gamma   90.00
#
_symmetry.space_group_name_H-M   'P 1'
#
loop_
_entity.id
_entity.type
_entity.pdbx_description
1 polymer ?
#
loop_
_entity_poly.entity_id
_entity_poly.type
_entity_poly.pdbx_seq_one_letter_code
_entity_poly.pdbx_strand_id
1 'polypeptide(L)'
;MEDLWQAFKDRYSGQGLPIDAFWEDGIFNEDAYRQARPKILFVLKEVNSQEQKDLRKFLKGGPRYPIWHAVARWAAGLTYGFPAYSEIGEKARAAFCGVAAVNLKKTGGSGSANMAEIAAYAYIARDLIVRQIEEIRPDVIVACGVFDILKWLFEFPINPTDPDRPVRETQGRFWVVPFRHPGRANMYGERYYSELKERVERVPELVSLLYGQQAKADADGQRLNFFNDLETPPEEELSKVPTQRDLFSGLAELKEEKAEEETKKEED
;
A
#
# COMPACT_ATOMS: atom_id res chain seq x y z
N MET A 1 10.65 7.04 14.38
CA MET A 1 9.23 6.70 14.10
C MET A 1 8.28 7.25 15.16
N GLU A 2 8.39 6.96 16.46
CA GLU A 2 7.48 7.56 17.48
C GLU A 2 7.52 9.11 17.46
N ASP A 3 8.72 9.67 17.35
CA ASP A 3 9.00 11.10 17.19
C ASP A 3 8.39 11.68 15.90
N LEU A 4 8.38 10.88 14.83
CA LEU A 4 7.84 11.26 13.53
C LEU A 4 6.32 11.42 13.58
N TRP A 5 5.60 10.55 14.30
CA TRP A 5 4.15 10.65 14.43
C TRP A 5 3.71 11.87 15.20
N GLN A 6 4.44 12.21 16.27
CA GLN A 6 4.20 13.45 16.98
C GLN A 6 4.44 14.65 16.06
N ALA A 7 5.52 14.65 15.27
CA ALA A 7 5.79 15.71 14.31
C ALA A 7 4.69 15.86 13.25
N PHE A 8 4.10 14.76 12.76
CA PHE A 8 2.94 14.82 11.85
C PHE A 8 1.72 15.46 12.51
N LYS A 9 1.39 15.06 13.75
CA LYS A 9 0.26 15.61 14.51
C LYS A 9 0.47 17.10 14.80
N ASP A 10 1.67 17.49 15.20
CA ASP A 10 2.04 18.89 15.45
C ASP A 10 1.93 19.72 14.15
N ARG A 11 2.39 19.16 13.02
CA ARG A 11 2.25 19.82 11.71
C ARG A 11 0.79 20.03 11.33
N TYR A 12 -0.05 19.03 11.50
CA TYR A 12 -1.47 19.10 11.12
C TYR A 12 -2.22 20.08 12.01
N SER A 13 -2.08 19.95 13.33
CA SER A 13 -2.71 20.85 14.30
C SER A 13 -2.26 22.31 14.12
N GLY A 14 -0.98 22.55 13.84
CA GLY A 14 -0.45 23.88 13.52
C GLY A 14 -1.00 24.50 12.23
N GLN A 15 -1.61 23.70 11.35
CA GLN A 15 -2.31 24.16 10.14
C GLN A 15 -3.84 24.14 10.30
N GLY A 16 -4.35 23.85 11.51
CA GLY A 16 -5.79 23.71 11.77
C GLY A 16 -6.41 22.49 11.09
N LEU A 17 -5.60 21.48 10.72
CA LEU A 17 -6.08 20.24 10.12
C LEU A 17 -6.50 19.24 11.21
N PRO A 18 -7.48 18.36 10.90
CA PRO A 18 -7.89 17.31 11.83
C PRO A 18 -6.71 16.39 12.18
N ILE A 19 -6.75 15.89 13.41
CA ILE A 19 -5.85 14.84 13.91
C ILE A 19 -6.64 13.67 14.52
N ASP A 20 -7.96 13.79 14.58
CA ASP A 20 -8.86 12.66 14.75
C ASP A 20 -8.72 11.71 13.54
N ALA A 21 -9.02 10.44 13.78
CA ALA A 21 -8.83 9.39 12.79
C ALA A 21 -7.39 9.30 12.23
N PHE A 22 -6.37 9.58 13.04
CA PHE A 22 -4.96 9.47 12.61
C PHE A 22 -4.52 8.00 12.48
N TRP A 23 -3.87 7.66 11.37
CA TRP A 23 -3.32 6.34 11.10
C TRP A 23 -1.80 6.39 11.03
N GLU A 24 -1.17 5.66 11.95
CA GLU A 24 0.25 5.33 11.84
C GLU A 24 0.46 4.23 10.79
N ASP A 25 1.57 4.27 10.08
CA ASP A 25 1.88 3.34 9.00
C ASP A 25 3.39 3.09 8.85
N GLY A 26 3.83 2.31 7.86
CA GLY A 26 5.23 1.97 7.64
C GLY A 26 5.45 0.47 7.50
N ILE A 27 6.56 -0.02 8.06
CA ILE A 27 6.98 -1.43 7.96
C ILE A 27 6.03 -2.33 8.76
N PHE A 28 5.51 -3.39 8.14
CA PHE A 28 4.57 -4.31 8.79
C PHE A 28 5.26 -5.27 9.76
N ASN A 29 6.43 -5.78 9.40
CA ASN A 29 7.28 -6.60 10.25
C ASN A 29 8.76 -6.24 10.00
N GLU A 30 9.43 -5.69 11.01
CA GLU A 30 10.81 -5.18 10.92
C GLU A 30 11.82 -6.25 10.53
N ASP A 31 11.70 -7.46 11.10
CA ASP A 31 12.66 -8.54 10.84
C ASP A 31 12.48 -9.11 9.43
N ALA A 32 11.22 -9.34 9.01
CA ALA A 32 10.91 -9.78 7.66
C ALA A 32 11.33 -8.72 6.62
N TYR A 33 11.07 -7.43 6.88
CA TYR A 33 11.46 -6.34 5.99
C TYR A 33 12.99 -6.17 5.88
N ARG A 34 13.71 -6.34 6.99
CA ARG A 34 15.18 -6.31 6.99
C ARG A 34 15.78 -7.40 6.12
N GLN A 35 15.16 -8.58 6.11
CA GLN A 35 15.57 -9.73 5.32
C GLN A 35 15.05 -9.69 3.88
N ALA A 36 13.95 -8.99 3.62
CA ALA A 36 13.34 -8.89 2.31
C ALA A 36 14.31 -8.33 1.26
N ARG A 37 14.37 -9.00 0.11
CA ARG A 37 15.15 -8.59 -1.06
C ARG A 37 14.25 -8.77 -2.30
N PRO A 38 13.85 -7.67 -2.98
CA PRO A 38 14.03 -6.27 -2.59
C PRO A 38 13.18 -5.87 -1.37
N LYS A 39 13.51 -4.74 -0.75
CA LYS A 39 12.64 -4.02 0.18
C LYS A 39 11.60 -3.21 -0.57
N ILE A 40 10.32 -3.52 -0.36
CA ILE A 40 9.22 -2.94 -1.13
C ILE A 40 8.39 -2.01 -0.24
N LEU A 41 8.13 -0.80 -0.71
CA LEU A 41 7.21 0.14 -0.10
C LEU A 41 6.03 0.42 -1.04
N PHE A 42 4.81 0.33 -0.53
CA PHE A 42 3.62 0.81 -1.22
C PHE A 42 3.26 2.20 -0.71
N VAL A 43 3.12 3.18 -1.59
CA VAL A 43 2.63 4.52 -1.19
C VAL A 43 1.21 4.69 -1.67
N LEU A 44 0.29 4.90 -0.72
CA LEU A 44 -1.15 5.02 -0.91
C LEU A 44 -1.64 6.44 -0.54
N LYS A 45 -2.95 6.66 -0.70
CA LYS A 45 -3.60 7.96 -0.50
C LYS A 45 -3.90 8.22 0.98
N GLU A 46 -4.86 7.48 1.51
CA GLU A 46 -5.39 7.58 2.87
C GLU A 46 -6.07 6.25 3.26
N VAL A 47 -6.34 6.06 4.54
CA VAL A 47 -7.13 4.93 5.03
C VAL A 47 -8.61 5.26 4.96
N ASN A 48 -9.43 4.34 4.43
CA ASN A 48 -10.89 4.46 4.44
C ASN A 48 -11.46 4.04 5.81
N SER A 49 -11.22 4.85 6.84
CA SER A 49 -11.74 4.67 8.19
C SER A 49 -11.79 6.02 8.89
N GLN A 50 -12.73 6.17 9.84
CA GLN A 50 -12.83 7.33 10.72
C GLN A 50 -12.26 7.04 12.13
N GLU A 51 -11.60 5.89 12.31
CA GLU A 51 -10.97 5.51 13.56
C GLU A 51 -9.50 5.96 13.61
N GLN A 52 -8.93 6.06 14.80
CA GLN A 52 -7.49 6.21 15.00
C GLN A 52 -6.85 4.85 15.28
N LYS A 53 -5.92 4.40 14.44
CA LYS A 53 -5.28 3.09 14.57
C LYS A 53 -3.85 3.10 14.05
N ASP A 54 -3.17 1.98 14.23
CA ASP A 54 -1.87 1.69 13.62
C ASP A 54 -2.07 0.63 12.54
N LEU A 55 -1.80 1.00 11.28
CA LEU A 55 -1.98 0.12 10.13
C LEU A 55 -1.12 -1.15 10.23
N ARG A 56 0.07 -1.04 10.83
CA ARG A 56 1.01 -2.15 11.00
C ARG A 56 0.42 -3.18 11.96
N LYS A 57 -0.14 -2.72 13.09
CA LYS A 57 -0.82 -3.58 14.06
C LYS A 57 -2.10 -4.17 13.48
N PHE A 58 -2.86 -3.36 12.74
CA PHE A 58 -4.10 -3.77 12.09
C PHE A 58 -3.90 -4.92 11.08
N LEU A 59 -2.75 -4.93 10.39
CA LEU A 59 -2.40 -5.94 9.37
C LEU A 59 -1.45 -7.03 9.88
N LYS A 60 -1.18 -7.11 11.19
CA LYS A 60 -0.24 -8.07 11.77
C LYS A 60 -0.57 -9.53 11.42
N GLY A 61 -1.86 -9.85 11.25
CA GLY A 61 -2.33 -11.19 10.86
C GLY A 61 -2.25 -11.51 9.37
N GLY A 62 -1.63 -10.65 8.56
CA GLY A 62 -1.54 -10.77 7.10
C GLY A 62 -2.60 -9.95 6.35
N PRO A 63 -2.72 -10.13 5.03
CA PRO A 63 -3.65 -9.37 4.22
C PRO A 63 -5.08 -9.73 4.59
N ARG A 64 -5.75 -8.80 5.27
CA ARG A 64 -7.19 -8.79 5.53
C ARG A 64 -7.74 -7.74 4.56
N TYR A 65 -8.85 -7.95 3.88
CA TYR A 65 -9.43 -7.06 2.84
C TYR A 65 -8.84 -7.16 1.42
N PRO A 66 -9.70 -6.97 0.39
CA PRO A 66 -9.32 -7.03 -1.03
C PRO A 66 -8.09 -6.21 -1.44
N ILE A 67 -7.97 -4.98 -0.90
CA ILE A 67 -6.88 -4.06 -1.20
C ILE A 67 -5.52 -4.68 -0.79
N TRP A 68 -5.46 -5.32 0.37
CA TRP A 68 -4.25 -5.91 0.90
C TRP A 68 -3.95 -7.27 0.25
N HIS A 69 -4.96 -8.01 -0.21
CA HIS A 69 -4.72 -9.18 -1.07
C HIS A 69 -4.11 -8.79 -2.42
N ALA A 70 -4.49 -7.65 -3.00
CA ALA A 70 -3.83 -7.14 -4.20
C ALA A 70 -2.36 -6.77 -3.91
N VAL A 71 -2.11 -6.02 -2.83
CA VAL A 71 -0.75 -5.67 -2.39
C VAL A 71 0.11 -6.91 -2.16
N ALA A 72 -0.42 -7.93 -1.47
CA ALA A 72 0.30 -9.19 -1.20
C ALA A 72 0.72 -9.91 -2.51
N ARG A 73 -0.17 -9.94 -3.50
CA ARG A 73 0.13 -10.53 -4.81
C ARG A 73 1.19 -9.73 -5.56
N TRP A 74 1.09 -8.41 -5.57
CA TRP A 74 2.11 -7.54 -6.18
C TRP A 74 3.46 -7.67 -5.49
N ALA A 75 3.48 -7.75 -4.16
CA ALA A 75 4.68 -8.00 -3.38
C ALA A 75 5.33 -9.33 -3.80
N ALA A 76 4.56 -10.42 -3.91
CA ALA A 76 5.08 -11.70 -4.39
C ALA A 76 5.64 -11.63 -5.82
N GLY A 77 5.00 -10.87 -6.71
CA GLY A 77 5.52 -10.67 -8.06
C GLY A 77 6.88 -9.97 -8.06
N LEU A 78 6.99 -8.88 -7.31
CA LEU A 78 8.24 -8.12 -7.18
C LEU A 78 9.35 -8.91 -6.46
N THR A 79 8.99 -9.70 -5.44
CA THR A 79 9.96 -10.49 -4.66
C THR A 79 10.44 -11.73 -5.38
N TYR A 80 9.57 -12.44 -6.10
CA TYR A 80 9.85 -13.79 -6.62
C TYR A 80 9.93 -13.86 -8.15
N GLY A 81 10.00 -12.73 -8.84
CA GLY A 81 10.19 -12.72 -10.29
C GLY A 81 8.92 -12.96 -11.10
N PHE A 82 7.79 -12.45 -10.61
CA PHE A 82 6.47 -12.60 -11.23
C PHE A 82 6.15 -14.05 -11.64
N PRO A 83 6.08 -15.01 -10.69
CA PRO A 83 5.60 -16.36 -10.97
C PRO A 83 4.18 -16.33 -11.55
N ALA A 84 3.75 -17.45 -12.14
CA ALA A 84 2.41 -17.56 -12.71
C ALA A 84 1.35 -17.19 -11.68
N TYR A 85 0.31 -16.47 -12.10
CA TYR A 85 -0.69 -15.91 -11.18
C TYR A 85 -1.40 -16.98 -10.35
N SER A 86 -1.58 -18.19 -10.91
CA SER A 86 -2.13 -19.35 -10.21
C SER A 86 -1.25 -19.88 -9.06
N GLU A 87 0.04 -19.58 -9.05
CA GLU A 87 1.04 -20.11 -8.10
C GLU A 87 1.37 -19.15 -6.95
N ILE A 88 0.76 -17.96 -6.92
CA ILE A 88 1.13 -16.89 -5.99
C ILE A 88 0.55 -17.06 -4.58
N GLY A 89 -0.38 -18.00 -4.37
CA GLY A 89 -1.21 -18.09 -3.16
C GLY A 89 -0.41 -17.93 -1.85
N GLU A 90 0.40 -18.93 -1.51
CA GLU A 90 1.22 -18.90 -0.29
C GLU A 90 2.33 -17.84 -0.35
N LYS A 91 2.93 -17.65 -1.53
CA LYS A 91 3.98 -16.65 -1.78
C LYS A 91 3.51 -15.23 -1.45
N ALA A 92 2.24 -14.92 -1.71
CA ALA A 92 1.65 -13.62 -1.44
C ALA A 92 1.66 -13.29 0.06
N ARG A 93 1.29 -14.24 0.91
CA ARG A 93 1.30 -14.05 2.37
C ARG A 93 2.72 -13.86 2.89
N ALA A 94 3.66 -14.70 2.42
CA ALA A 94 5.07 -14.60 2.77
C ALA A 94 5.67 -13.25 2.38
N ALA A 95 5.47 -12.81 1.15
CA ALA A 95 5.97 -11.52 0.67
C ALA A 95 5.33 -10.34 1.41
N PHE A 96 4.03 -10.41 1.71
CA PHE A 96 3.30 -9.35 2.41
C PHE A 96 3.88 -9.00 3.79
N CYS A 97 4.42 -9.97 4.53
CA CYS A 97 5.05 -9.69 5.81
C CYS A 97 6.32 -8.82 5.66
N GLY A 98 7.02 -8.95 4.53
CA GLY A 98 8.29 -8.25 4.26
C GLY A 98 8.14 -6.91 3.54
N VAL A 99 6.96 -6.28 3.56
CA VAL A 99 6.74 -4.96 2.92
C VAL A 99 6.39 -3.86 3.91
N ALA A 100 6.42 -2.63 3.42
CA ALA A 100 5.94 -1.44 4.10
C ALA A 100 4.80 -0.79 3.30
N ALA A 101 3.95 -0.03 3.99
CA ALA A 101 2.97 0.84 3.35
C ALA A 101 2.94 2.22 4.01
N VAL A 102 2.82 3.27 3.21
CA VAL A 102 2.74 4.68 3.68
C VAL A 102 1.57 5.36 3.00
N ASN A 103 0.70 6.01 3.75
CA ASN A 103 -0.31 6.92 3.22
C ASN A 103 0.24 8.35 3.19
N LEU A 104 -0.08 9.10 2.12
CA LEU A 104 0.29 10.50 2.01
C LEU A 104 -0.52 11.39 2.96
N LYS A 105 -1.81 11.07 3.16
CA LYS A 105 -2.65 11.67 4.19
C LYS A 105 -2.81 10.68 5.33
N LYS A 106 -2.40 11.10 6.54
CA LYS A 106 -2.45 10.29 7.77
C LYS A 106 -3.82 10.26 8.44
N THR A 107 -4.71 11.17 8.12
CA THR A 107 -6.08 11.16 8.65
C THR A 107 -7.01 10.32 7.79
N GLY A 108 -8.05 9.81 8.43
CA GLY A 108 -9.12 9.04 7.81
C GLY A 108 -9.78 9.74 6.63
N GLY A 109 -10.14 8.93 5.63
CA GLY A 109 -10.92 9.33 4.46
C GLY A 109 -12.25 8.62 4.36
N SER A 110 -12.87 8.77 3.19
CA SER A 110 -14.10 8.06 2.80
C SER A 110 -13.83 7.07 1.67
N GLY A 111 -14.89 6.41 1.17
CA GLY A 111 -14.78 5.49 0.02
C GLY A 111 -14.27 6.12 -1.28
N SER A 112 -14.31 7.46 -1.39
CA SER A 112 -13.71 8.24 -2.46
C SER A 112 -12.69 9.24 -1.91
N ALA A 113 -11.46 9.17 -2.41
CA ALA A 113 -10.39 10.09 -2.02
C ALA A 113 -10.43 11.36 -2.89
N ASN A 114 -10.31 12.52 -2.26
CA ASN A 114 -10.13 13.80 -2.95
C ASN A 114 -8.64 14.02 -3.25
N MET A 115 -8.22 13.87 -4.50
CA MET A 115 -6.80 13.99 -4.86
C MET A 115 -6.20 15.38 -4.61
N ALA A 116 -7.00 16.45 -4.67
CA ALA A 116 -6.52 17.79 -4.34
C ALA A 116 -6.21 17.92 -2.85
N GLU A 117 -7.07 17.33 -2.01
CA GLU A 117 -6.83 17.23 -0.57
C GLU A 117 -5.58 16.39 -0.28
N ILE A 118 -5.44 15.19 -0.86
CA ILE A 118 -4.24 14.35 -0.69
C ILE A 118 -2.96 15.11 -1.08
N ALA A 119 -2.99 15.86 -2.19
CA ALA A 119 -1.86 16.69 -2.61
C ALA A 119 -1.56 17.81 -1.61
N ALA A 120 -2.58 18.46 -1.04
CA ALA A 120 -2.40 19.50 -0.03
C ALA A 120 -1.78 18.95 1.26
N TYR A 121 -2.25 17.79 1.75
CA TYR A 121 -1.63 17.12 2.91
C TYR A 121 -0.19 16.72 2.63
N ALA A 122 0.08 16.17 1.44
CA ALA A 122 1.44 15.81 1.03
C ALA A 122 2.37 17.03 0.92
N TYR A 123 1.83 18.18 0.48
CA TYR A 123 2.56 19.45 0.47
C TYR A 123 2.89 19.92 1.89
N ILE A 124 1.89 19.95 2.77
CA ILE A 124 2.01 20.42 4.16
C ILE A 124 3.01 19.58 4.97
N ALA A 125 3.08 18.28 4.72
CA ALA A 125 3.95 17.35 5.44
C ALA A 125 5.10 16.79 4.59
N ARG A 126 5.51 17.49 3.52
CA ARG A 126 6.52 17.02 2.56
C ARG A 126 7.78 16.48 3.22
N ASP A 127 8.40 17.27 4.09
CA ASP A 127 9.64 16.92 4.81
C ASP A 127 9.47 15.68 5.67
N LEU A 128 8.31 15.54 6.33
CA LEU A 128 8.01 14.39 7.18
C LEU A 128 7.77 13.12 6.36
N ILE A 129 7.08 13.22 5.23
CA ILE A 129 6.85 12.09 4.31
C ILE A 129 8.16 11.63 3.68
N VAL A 130 8.99 12.58 3.22
CA VAL A 130 10.32 12.28 2.69
C VAL A 130 11.17 11.59 3.75
N ARG A 131 11.24 12.16 4.96
CA ARG A 131 11.94 11.56 6.10
C ARG A 131 11.42 10.16 6.42
N GLN A 132 10.10 9.95 6.39
CA GLN A 132 9.50 8.63 6.61
C GLN A 132 10.01 7.59 5.59
N ILE A 133 9.98 7.93 4.31
CA ILE A 133 10.43 7.05 3.22
C ILE A 133 11.94 6.77 3.34
N GLU A 134 12.72 7.78 3.72
CA GLU A 134 14.15 7.66 3.98
C GLU A 134 14.47 6.76 5.18
N GLU A 135 13.68 6.83 6.26
CA GLU A 135 13.80 5.93 7.41
C GLU A 135 13.47 4.47 7.03
N ILE A 136 12.46 4.27 6.18
CA ILE A 136 12.04 2.96 5.67
C ILE A 136 13.13 2.32 4.79
N ARG A 137 13.87 3.11 4.01
CA ARG A 137 14.93 2.62 3.08
C ARG A 137 14.43 1.54 2.10
N PRO A 138 13.41 1.82 1.27
CA PRO A 138 12.96 0.89 0.25
C PRO A 138 14.00 0.78 -0.87
N ASP A 139 14.01 -0.35 -1.57
CA ASP A 139 14.68 -0.50 -2.87
C ASP A 139 13.71 -0.16 -4.02
N VAL A 140 12.42 -0.46 -3.82
CA VAL A 140 11.34 -0.24 -4.78
C VAL A 140 10.12 0.36 -4.09
N ILE A 141 9.57 1.42 -4.67
CA ILE A 141 8.32 2.04 -4.28
C ILE A 141 7.27 1.77 -5.37
N VAL A 142 6.12 1.23 -4.98
CA VAL A 142 4.94 1.15 -5.85
C VAL A 142 4.02 2.33 -5.53
N ALA A 143 3.88 3.27 -6.46
CA ALA A 143 3.09 4.48 -6.29
C ALA A 143 1.62 4.19 -6.62
N CYS A 144 0.81 3.83 -5.62
CA CYS A 144 -0.57 3.33 -5.79
C CYS A 144 -1.60 4.42 -6.12
N GLY A 145 -1.47 5.02 -7.31
CA GLY A 145 -2.32 6.11 -7.80
C GLY A 145 -1.89 7.49 -7.31
N VAL A 146 -0.64 7.63 -6.88
CA VAL A 146 -0.08 8.87 -6.29
C VAL A 146 1.24 9.30 -6.93
N PHE A 147 1.56 8.75 -8.12
CA PHE A 147 2.85 8.97 -8.76
C PHE A 147 3.13 10.45 -9.05
N ASP A 148 2.13 11.23 -9.47
CA ASP A 148 2.28 12.67 -9.70
C ASP A 148 2.73 13.44 -8.46
N ILE A 149 2.21 13.05 -7.29
CA ILE A 149 2.61 13.65 -6.02
C ILE A 149 4.05 13.25 -5.67
N LEU A 150 4.43 11.98 -5.90
CA LEU A 150 5.80 11.53 -5.67
C LEU A 150 6.82 12.21 -6.58
N LYS A 151 6.47 12.46 -7.86
CA LYS A 151 7.32 13.22 -8.78
C LYS A 151 7.62 14.61 -8.23
N TRP A 152 6.63 15.27 -7.64
CA TRP A 152 6.82 16.56 -6.99
C TRP A 152 7.62 16.46 -5.69
N LEU A 153 7.32 15.50 -4.82
CA LEU A 153 8.01 15.33 -3.54
C LEU A 153 9.51 15.11 -3.71
N PHE A 154 9.90 14.28 -4.68
CA PHE A 154 11.29 13.86 -4.92
C PHE A 154 11.92 14.47 -6.17
N GLU A 155 11.25 15.42 -6.82
CA GLU A 155 11.76 16.15 -7.98
C GLU A 155 12.25 15.22 -9.12
N PHE A 156 11.46 14.18 -9.41
CA PHE A 156 11.80 13.23 -10.47
C PHE A 156 11.69 13.88 -11.85
N PRO A 157 12.56 13.46 -12.81
CA PRO A 157 12.44 13.91 -14.19
C PRO A 157 11.09 13.46 -14.77
N ILE A 158 10.39 14.38 -15.42
CA ILE A 158 9.11 14.10 -16.09
C ILE A 158 9.40 13.74 -17.55
N ASN A 159 8.99 12.54 -17.96
CA ASN A 159 8.89 12.20 -19.37
C ASN A 159 7.43 12.34 -19.83
N PRO A 160 7.06 13.40 -20.57
CA PRO A 160 5.68 13.60 -21.01
C PRO A 160 5.21 12.55 -22.02
N THR A 161 6.13 11.85 -22.69
CA THR A 161 5.81 10.81 -23.67
C THR A 161 5.65 9.42 -23.06
N ASP A 162 6.12 9.23 -21.82
CA ASP A 162 6.00 7.98 -21.07
C ASP A 162 5.79 8.29 -19.58
N PRO A 163 4.65 8.89 -19.21
CA PRO A 163 4.39 9.37 -17.85
C PRO A 163 4.23 8.23 -16.82
N ASP A 164 4.09 6.99 -17.28
CA ASP A 164 3.92 5.78 -16.48
C ASP A 164 5.22 4.96 -16.37
N ARG A 165 6.33 5.42 -16.96
CA ARG A 165 7.62 4.73 -16.86
C ARG A 165 8.09 4.66 -15.42
N PRO A 166 8.56 3.50 -14.93
CA PRO A 166 9.32 3.48 -13.69
C PRO A 166 10.51 4.44 -13.75
N VAL A 167 10.69 5.20 -12.67
CA VAL A 167 11.78 6.18 -12.55
C VAL A 167 12.69 5.79 -11.41
N ARG A 168 13.99 6.01 -11.59
CA ARG A 168 14.95 5.89 -10.50
C ARG A 168 15.06 7.23 -9.81
N GLU A 169 15.08 7.22 -8.48
CA GLU A 169 15.37 8.44 -7.72
C GLU A 169 16.74 9.00 -8.08
N THR A 170 16.90 10.32 -7.98
CA THR A 170 18.02 11.08 -8.56
C THR A 170 19.38 10.72 -7.94
N GLN A 171 19.41 10.32 -6.67
CA GLN A 171 20.60 9.79 -5.99
C GLN A 171 20.77 8.28 -6.18
N GLY A 172 19.87 7.64 -6.94
CA GLY A 172 19.91 6.22 -7.25
C GLY A 172 19.45 5.31 -6.11
N ARG A 173 18.80 5.86 -5.08
CA ARG A 173 18.49 5.15 -3.82
C ARG A 173 17.41 4.09 -3.97
N PHE A 174 16.38 4.38 -4.76
CA PHE A 174 15.25 3.47 -5.00
C PHE A 174 14.63 3.69 -6.37
N TRP A 175 13.84 2.72 -6.82
CA TRP A 175 12.95 2.85 -7.96
C TRP A 175 11.54 3.23 -7.53
N VAL A 176 10.84 4.01 -8.34
CA VAL A 176 9.41 4.26 -8.20
C VAL A 176 8.70 3.71 -9.42
N VAL A 177 7.79 2.77 -9.20
CA VAL A 177 6.93 2.16 -10.21
C VAL A 177 5.56 2.84 -10.13
N PRO A 178 5.16 3.67 -11.10
CA PRO A 178 3.81 4.22 -11.19
C PRO A 178 2.84 3.06 -11.28
N PHE A 179 1.81 3.03 -10.44
CA PHE A 179 0.82 1.97 -10.53
C PHE A 179 -0.57 2.41 -10.06
N ARG A 180 -1.57 1.59 -10.33
CA ARG A 180 -2.95 1.89 -9.96
C ARG A 180 -3.18 1.67 -8.47
N HIS A 181 -4.22 2.29 -7.93
CA HIS A 181 -4.63 2.04 -6.55
C HIS A 181 -5.16 0.59 -6.39
N PRO A 182 -4.73 -0.17 -5.36
CA PRO A 182 -5.10 -1.58 -5.18
C PRO A 182 -6.58 -1.83 -4.95
N GLY A 183 -7.35 -0.83 -4.52
CA GLY A 183 -8.81 -0.93 -4.41
C GLY A 183 -9.52 -1.25 -5.74
N ARG A 184 -8.90 -0.92 -6.89
CA ARG A 184 -9.43 -1.28 -8.21
C ARG A 184 -9.07 -2.70 -8.63
N ALA A 185 -8.15 -3.35 -7.92
CA ALA A 185 -7.48 -4.56 -8.38
C ALA A 185 -8.22 -5.87 -8.12
N ASN A 186 -9.21 -5.87 -7.22
CA ASN A 186 -9.92 -7.09 -6.86
C ASN A 186 -10.76 -7.69 -8.01
N MET A 187 -11.29 -6.86 -8.90
CA MET A 187 -12.09 -7.32 -10.05
C MET A 187 -11.24 -7.92 -11.18
N TYR A 188 -9.94 -7.62 -11.24
CA TYR A 188 -9.06 -7.99 -12.37
C TYR A 188 -7.65 -8.36 -11.90
N GLY A 189 -7.56 -9.18 -10.85
CA GLY A 189 -6.30 -9.43 -10.14
C GLY A 189 -5.16 -9.91 -11.03
N GLU A 190 -5.40 -10.87 -11.91
CA GLU A 190 -4.38 -11.38 -12.86
C GLU A 190 -3.97 -10.32 -13.87
N ARG A 191 -4.94 -9.61 -14.46
CA ARG A 191 -4.66 -8.52 -15.40
C ARG A 191 -3.74 -7.47 -14.81
N TYR A 192 -4.00 -7.02 -13.58
CA TYR A 192 -3.16 -6.01 -12.95
C TYR A 192 -1.83 -6.56 -12.45
N TYR A 193 -1.78 -7.83 -12.06
CA TYR A 193 -0.51 -8.47 -11.78
C TYR A 193 0.39 -8.49 -13.04
N SER A 194 -0.17 -8.86 -14.19
CA SER A 194 0.52 -8.80 -15.48
C SER A 194 0.87 -7.37 -15.90
N GLU A 195 -0.01 -6.39 -15.68
CA GLU A 195 0.30 -4.98 -15.98
C GLU A 195 1.49 -4.47 -15.14
N LEU A 196 1.58 -4.86 -13.86
CA LEU A 196 2.72 -4.50 -13.01
C LEU A 196 4.02 -5.14 -13.54
N LYS A 197 3.95 -6.42 -13.92
CA LYS A 197 5.07 -7.14 -14.54
C LYS A 197 5.57 -6.41 -15.79
N GLU A 198 4.66 -6.08 -16.72
CA GLU A 198 5.01 -5.36 -17.95
C GLU A 198 5.67 -4.01 -17.69
N ARG A 199 5.21 -3.25 -16.68
CA ARG A 199 5.84 -1.96 -16.31
C ARG A 199 7.26 -2.15 -15.83
N VAL A 200 7.49 -3.15 -14.98
CA VAL A 200 8.82 -3.50 -14.47
C VAL A 200 9.75 -3.94 -15.62
N GLU A 201 9.26 -4.80 -16.51
CA GLU A 201 10.06 -5.39 -17.61
C GLU A 201 10.48 -4.38 -18.68
N ARG A 202 9.84 -3.20 -18.75
CA ARG A 202 10.26 -2.08 -19.60
C ARG A 202 11.58 -1.43 -19.17
N VAL A 203 12.06 -1.72 -17.96
CA VAL A 203 13.25 -1.11 -17.38
C VAL A 203 14.26 -2.20 -17.00
N PRO A 204 15.23 -2.51 -17.88
CA PRO A 204 16.20 -3.59 -17.68
C PRO A 204 17.00 -3.48 -16.37
N GLU A 205 17.27 -2.27 -15.91
CA GLU A 205 17.99 -2.01 -14.66
C GLU A 205 17.14 -2.38 -13.44
N LEU A 206 15.82 -2.15 -13.49
CA LEU A 206 14.89 -2.57 -12.45
C LEU A 206 14.73 -4.09 -12.47
N VAL A 207 14.59 -4.70 -13.65
CA VAL A 207 14.61 -6.17 -13.81
C VAL A 207 15.87 -6.77 -13.18
N SER A 208 17.03 -6.18 -13.45
CA SER A 208 18.31 -6.63 -12.90
C SER A 208 18.38 -6.48 -11.38
N LEU A 209 17.80 -5.42 -10.82
CA LEU A 209 17.68 -5.24 -9.38
C LEU A 209 16.83 -6.36 -8.75
N LEU A 210 15.66 -6.63 -9.32
CA LEU A 210 14.73 -7.62 -8.79
C LEU A 210 15.30 -9.05 -8.91
N TYR A 211 15.76 -9.44 -10.09
CA TYR A 211 16.12 -10.83 -10.39
C TYR A 211 17.59 -11.14 -10.07
N GLY A 212 18.46 -10.13 -10.15
CA GLY A 212 19.87 -10.28 -9.76
C GLY A 212 20.07 -10.47 -8.25
N GLN A 213 19.16 -9.97 -7.42
CA GLN A 213 19.16 -10.26 -5.98
C GLN A 213 18.66 -11.68 -5.67
N GLN A 214 17.70 -12.18 -6.44
CA GLN A 214 17.16 -13.53 -6.29
C GLN A 214 18.22 -14.61 -6.61
N ALA A 215 18.94 -14.46 -7.72
CA ALA A 215 20.01 -15.39 -8.10
C ALA A 215 21.14 -15.47 -7.06
N LYS A 216 21.44 -14.37 -6.35
CA LYS A 216 22.40 -14.35 -5.24
C LYS A 216 21.85 -15.06 -4.00
N ALA A 217 20.60 -14.81 -3.62
CA ALA A 217 19.96 -15.47 -2.48
C ALA A 217 19.86 -16.99 -2.68
N ASP A 218 19.56 -17.44 -3.89
CA ASP A 218 19.52 -18.86 -4.26
C ASP A 218 20.92 -19.49 -4.25
N ALA A 219 21.95 -18.77 -4.71
CA ALA A 219 23.34 -19.24 -4.71
C ALA A 219 23.94 -19.33 -3.29
N ASP A 220 23.54 -18.44 -2.38
CA ASP A 220 23.99 -18.41 -0.99
C ASP A 220 23.24 -19.43 -0.09
N GLY A 221 22.35 -20.25 -0.65
CA GLY A 221 21.61 -21.27 0.09
C GLY A 221 20.58 -20.70 1.08
N GLN A 222 20.31 -19.39 1.04
CA GLN A 222 19.26 -18.73 1.82
C GLN A 222 17.89 -18.93 1.16
N ARG A 223 17.48 -20.19 0.97
CA ARG A 223 16.05 -20.45 0.79
C ARG A 223 15.37 -20.06 2.10
N LEU A 224 14.45 -19.09 2.03
CA LEU A 224 13.62 -18.66 3.15
C LEU A 224 12.74 -19.83 3.66
N ASN A 225 13.32 -20.73 4.47
CA ASN A 225 12.58 -21.68 5.31
C ASN A 225 12.15 -20.95 6.59
N PHE A 226 11.27 -19.94 6.48
CA PHE A 226 10.88 -19.09 7.61
C PHE A 226 9.44 -19.29 8.09
N PHE A 227 8.66 -20.21 7.51
CA PHE A 227 7.21 -20.17 7.63
C PHE A 227 6.56 -21.32 8.43
N ASN A 228 7.33 -22.13 9.14
CA ASN A 228 6.74 -23.15 10.03
C ASN A 228 6.11 -22.57 11.31
N ASP A 229 6.38 -21.31 11.67
CA ASP A 229 5.97 -20.74 12.97
C ASP A 229 4.92 -19.61 12.89
N LEU A 230 4.30 -19.37 11.72
CA LEU A 230 3.12 -18.50 11.68
C LEU A 230 1.89 -19.32 12.06
N GLU A 231 1.58 -19.37 13.35
CA GLU A 231 0.31 -19.93 13.86
C GLU A 231 -0.86 -19.34 13.07
N THR A 232 -1.57 -20.22 12.36
CA THR A 232 -2.87 -19.91 11.75
C THR A 232 -3.83 -19.50 12.87
N PRO A 233 -4.50 -18.35 12.78
CA PRO A 233 -5.51 -18.00 13.78
C PRO A 233 -6.63 -19.05 13.77
N PRO A 234 -7.20 -19.39 14.93
CA PRO A 234 -8.21 -20.44 15.05
C PRO A 234 -9.44 -20.15 14.17
N GLU A 235 -10.00 -21.21 13.58
CA GLU A 235 -11.12 -21.16 12.61
C GLU A 235 -12.35 -20.41 13.13
N GLU A 236 -12.50 -20.26 14.45
CA GLU A 236 -13.60 -19.51 15.09
C GLU A 236 -13.57 -17.98 14.84
N GLU A 237 -12.44 -17.39 14.40
CA GLU A 237 -12.41 -15.98 13.98
C GLU A 237 -12.79 -15.77 12.50
N LEU A 238 -12.68 -16.80 11.67
CA LEU A 238 -13.03 -16.75 10.24
C LEU A 238 -14.55 -16.76 10.01
N SER A 239 -15.32 -17.35 10.92
CA SER A 239 -16.79 -17.39 10.87
C SER A 239 -17.46 -16.08 11.28
N LYS A 240 -16.70 -15.11 11.83
CA LYS A 240 -17.18 -13.78 12.24
C LYS A 240 -16.94 -12.69 11.20
N VAL A 241 -16.30 -13.03 10.07
CA VAL A 241 -16.07 -12.09 8.97
C VAL A 241 -17.37 -12.03 8.15
N PRO A 242 -18.01 -10.85 8.01
CA PRO A 242 -19.22 -10.71 7.20
C PRO A 242 -18.95 -11.22 5.78
N THR A 243 -19.81 -12.11 5.29
CA THR A 243 -19.68 -12.59 3.92
C THR A 243 -19.95 -11.44 2.95
N GLN A 244 -19.51 -11.58 1.69
CA GLN A 244 -19.85 -10.57 0.67
C GLN A 244 -21.35 -10.30 0.60
N ARG A 245 -22.17 -11.34 0.84
CA ARG A 245 -23.63 -11.22 0.87
C ARG A 245 -24.11 -10.29 1.98
N ASP A 246 -23.50 -10.39 3.17
CA ASP A 246 -23.85 -9.58 4.35
C ASP A 246 -23.45 -8.10 4.18
N LEU A 247 -22.35 -7.85 3.45
CA LEU A 247 -21.92 -6.49 3.11
C LEU A 247 -22.83 -5.83 2.07
N PHE A 248 -23.36 -6.61 1.11
CA PHE A 248 -24.26 -6.08 0.09
C PHE A 248 -25.69 -5.87 0.61
N SER A 249 -26.18 -6.67 1.56
CA SER A 249 -27.48 -6.45 2.20
C SER A 249 -27.47 -5.19 3.06
N GLY A 250 -26.43 -4.97 3.88
CA GLY A 250 -26.33 -3.75 4.70
C GLY A 250 -26.19 -2.46 3.88
N LEU A 251 -25.59 -2.53 2.68
CA LEU A 251 -25.51 -1.42 1.74
C LEU A 251 -26.84 -1.10 1.03
N ALA A 252 -27.76 -2.06 0.93
CA ALA A 252 -29.09 -1.84 0.39
C ALA A 252 -30.01 -1.19 1.44
N GLU A 253 -29.96 -1.69 2.68
CA GLU A 253 -30.72 -1.16 3.81
C GLU A 253 -30.35 0.31 4.10
N LEU A 254 -29.05 0.64 4.10
CA LEU A 254 -28.57 2.03 4.28
C LEU A 254 -28.95 2.99 3.13
N LYS A 255 -29.28 2.46 1.94
CA LYS A 255 -29.76 3.27 0.81
C LYS A 255 -31.26 3.52 0.89
N GLU A 256 -32.02 2.56 1.38
CA GLU A 256 -33.46 2.71 1.61
C GLU A 256 -33.73 3.70 2.75
N GLU A 257 -33.00 3.59 3.88
CA GLU A 257 -33.13 4.54 5.00
C GLU A 257 -32.81 5.99 4.60
N LYS A 258 -31.79 6.20 3.76
CA LYS A 258 -31.44 7.54 3.26
C LYS A 258 -32.47 8.10 2.27
N ALA A 259 -33.06 7.24 1.44
CA ALA A 259 -34.10 7.67 0.51
C ALA A 259 -35.40 8.07 1.24
N GLU A 260 -35.71 7.40 2.34
CA GLU A 260 -36.85 7.74 3.21
C GLU A 260 -36.63 9.02 4.04
N GLU A 261 -35.40 9.30 4.47
CA GLU A 261 -35.06 10.57 5.14
C GLU A 261 -35.04 11.77 4.20
N GLU A 262 -34.66 11.59 2.93
CA GLU A 262 -34.66 12.66 1.93
C GLU A 262 -36.08 13.00 1.46
N THR A 263 -36.96 12.01 1.31
CA THR A 263 -38.39 12.26 0.96
C THR A 263 -39.16 12.94 2.09
N LYS A 264 -38.84 12.67 3.36
CA LYS A 264 -39.44 13.38 4.50
C LYS A 264 -38.96 14.83 4.66
N LYS A 265 -37.82 15.21 4.08
CA LYS A 265 -37.30 16.59 4.13
C LYS A 265 -37.81 17.48 2.99
N GLU A 266 -38.43 16.91 1.96
CA GLU A 266 -39.04 17.66 0.85
C GLU A 266 -40.54 17.94 1.08
N GLU A 267 -41.14 17.36 2.13
CA GLU A 267 -42.56 17.54 2.47
C GLU A 267 -42.83 18.49 3.67
N ASP A 268 -41.78 19.07 4.28
CA ASP A 268 -41.82 20.12 5.33
C ASP A 268 -41.27 21.47 4.81
#